data_AF-A0A2N0NCS0-F1
#
_entry.id   AF-A0A2N0NCS0-F1
#
_cell.length_a   1.000
_cell.length_b   1.000
_cell.length_c   1.000
_cell.angle_alpha   90.00
_cell.angle_beta   90.00
_cell.angle_gamma   90.00
#
_symmetry.space_group_name_H-M   'P 1'
#
loop_
_entity.id
_entity.type
_entity.pdbx_description
1 polymer ?
#
loop_
_entity_poly.entity_id
_entity_poly.type
_entity_poly.pdbx_seq_one_letter_code
_entity_poly.pdbx_strand_id
1 'polypeptide(L)' 'MKDIPFFCPANYPYTSHLIRTACQVRAANLLIMWISPVVALIILIIAALNSRCRINERPQYIEIMSNFVEQC' A
#
# COMPACT_ATOMS: atom_id res chain seq x y z
N MET A 1 -20.59 -21.16 -12.50
CA MET A 1 -19.51 -20.19 -12.82
C MET A 1 -18.26 -20.66 -12.09
N LYS A 2 -17.53 -21.61 -12.67
CA LYS A 2 -16.42 -22.31 -12.01
C LYS A 2 -15.10 -21.86 -12.63
N ASP A 3 -14.17 -21.46 -11.76
CA ASP A 3 -12.72 -21.51 -11.91
C ASP A 3 -12.00 -20.47 -12.78
N ILE A 4 -12.40 -19.20 -12.82
CA ILE A 4 -11.50 -18.14 -13.30
C ILE A 4 -10.55 -17.73 -12.15
N PRO A 5 -9.24 -18.00 -12.25
CA PRO A 5 -8.27 -17.67 -11.21
C PRO A 5 -8.16 -16.15 -11.00
N PHE A 6 -8.11 -15.72 -9.74
CA PHE A 6 -8.05 -14.30 -9.37
C PHE A 6 -6.81 -13.54 -9.87
N PHE A 7 -5.71 -14.27 -10.09
CA PHE A 7 -4.40 -13.71 -10.46
C PHE A 7 -3.97 -13.97 -11.91
N CYS A 8 -4.88 -14.43 -12.76
CA CYS A 8 -4.61 -14.58 -14.20
C CYS A 8 -3.28 -15.26 -14.57
N PRO A 9 -2.99 -16.46 -14.05
CA PRO A 9 -1.76 -17.19 -14.36
C PRO A 9 -1.67 -17.51 -15.85
N ALA A 10 -0.46 -17.44 -16.40
CA ALA A 10 -0.20 -17.71 -17.82
C ALA A 10 -0.47 -19.17 -18.22
N ASN A 11 -0.39 -20.09 -17.27
CA ASN A 11 -0.58 -21.53 -17.48
C ASN A 11 -2.05 -21.97 -17.43
N TYR A 12 -3.01 -21.04 -17.28
CA TYR A 12 -4.43 -21.40 -17.27
C TYR A 12 -4.98 -21.54 -18.70
N PRO A 13 -5.72 -22.62 -19.02
CA PRO A 13 -6.31 -22.80 -20.34
C PRO A 13 -7.49 -21.84 -20.53
N TYR A 14 -7.21 -20.62 -20.99
CA TYR A 14 -8.24 -19.64 -21.33
C TYR A 14 -9.01 -20.12 -22.57
N THR A 15 -10.31 -20.35 -22.43
CA THR A 15 -11.17 -20.80 -23.53
C THR A 15 -11.46 -19.70 -24.56
N SER A 16 -11.26 -18.42 -24.21
CA SER A 16 -11.39 -17.28 -25.14
C SER A 16 -10.58 -16.07 -24.68
N HIS A 17 -10.26 -15.18 -25.63
CA HIS A 17 -9.65 -13.87 -25.32
C HIS A 17 -10.49 -13.04 -24.36
N LEU A 18 -11.82 -13.14 -24.45
CA LEU A 18 -12.76 -12.44 -23.55
C LEU A 18 -12.53 -12.83 -22.08
N ILE A 19 -12.30 -14.11 -21.81
CA ILE A 19 -12.10 -14.63 -20.45
C ILE A 19 -10.75 -14.19 -19.88
N ARG A 20 -9.73 -14.11 -20.73
CA ARG A 20 -8.42 -13.57 -20.35
C ARG A 20 -8.52 -12.10 -19.96
N THR A 21 -9.22 -11.28 -20.74
CA THR A 21 -9.44 -9.86 -20.42
C THR A 21 -10.26 -9.69 -19.15
N ALA A 22 -11.36 -10.43 -18.98
CA ALA A 22 -12.18 -10.38 -17.77
C ALA A 22 -11.37 -10.72 -16.51
N CYS A 23 -10.47 -11.69 -16.62
CA CYS A 23 -9.58 -12.09 -15.55
C CYS A 23 -8.52 -11.02 -15.22
N GLN A 24 -7.95 -10.35 -16.23
CA GLN A 24 -7.03 -9.20 -16.01
C GLN A 24 -7.73 -8.03 -15.32
N VAL A 25 -8.97 -7.72 -15.69
CA VAL A 25 -9.77 -6.66 -15.04
C VAL A 25 -10.01 -6.98 -13.57
N ARG A 26 -10.32 -8.24 -13.24
CA ARG A 26 -10.48 -8.68 -11.83
C ARG A 26 -9.19 -8.55 -11.04
N ALA A 27 -8.05 -8.94 -11.62
CA ALA A 27 -6.74 -8.80 -11.00
C ALA A 27 -6.39 -7.32 -10.76
N ALA A 28 -6.59 -6.46 -11.76
CA ALA A 28 -6.37 -5.02 -11.63
C ALA A 28 -7.27 -4.38 -10.56
N ASN A 29 -8.55 -4.74 -10.52
CA ASN A 29 -9.48 -4.24 -9.51
C ASN A 29 -9.05 -4.65 -8.09
N LEU A 30 -8.58 -5.89 -7.92
CA LEU A 30 -8.04 -6.36 -6.66
C LEU A 30 -6.80 -5.54 -6.26
N LEU A 31 -5.85 -5.36 -7.18
CA LEU A 31 -4.64 -4.56 -6.93
C LEU A 31 -4.97 -3.12 -6.50
N ILE A 32 -5.89 -2.44 -7.19
CA ILE A 32 -6.32 -1.08 -6.88
C ILE A 32 -6.95 -1.01 -5.48
N MET A 33 -7.79 -1.99 -5.14
CA MET A 33 -8.41 -2.06 -3.81
C MET A 33 -7.37 -2.19 -2.68
N TRP A 34 -6.25 -2.87 -2.93
CA TRP A 34 -5.20 -3.06 -1.93
C TRP A 34 -4.17 -1.93 -1.89
N ILE A 35 -3.93 -1.19 -2.99
CA ILE A 35 -2.99 -0.06 -3.00
C ILE A 35 -3.43 1.04 -2.03
N SER A 36 -4.71 1.43 -2.06
CA SER A 36 -5.25 2.49 -1.21
C SER A 36 -5.03 2.27 0.30
N PRO A 37 -5.44 1.13 0.89
CA PRO A 37 -5.21 0.87 2.31
C PRO A 37 -3.74 0.68 2.65
N VAL A 38 -2.91 0.13 1.76
CA VAL A 38 -1.46 0.00 2.00
C VAL A 38 -0.80 1.38 2.11
N VAL A 39 -1.12 2.30 1.19
CA VAL A 39 -0.60 3.68 1.26
C VAL A 39 -1.10 4.38 2.52
N ALA A 40 -2.39 4.24 2.85
CA ALA A 40 -2.93 4.81 4.08
C ALA A 40 -2.24 4.25 5.35
N LEU A 41 -1.99 2.93 5.41
CA LEU A 41 -1.27 2.32 6.52
C LEU A 41 0.17 2.82 6.62
N ILE A 42 0.89 2.98 5.50
CA ILE A 42 2.25 3.53 5.49
C ILE A 42 2.24 4.97 6.05
N ILE A 43 1.31 5.81 5.60
CA ILE A 43 1.18 7.19 6.11
C ILE A 43 0.88 7.18 7.61
N LEU A 44 -0.02 6.31 8.07
CA LEU A 44 -0.35 6.19 9.50
C LEU A 44 0.84 5.69 10.32
N ILE A 45 1.64 4.76 9.82
CA ILE A 45 2.86 4.28 10.48
C ILE A 45 3.86 5.42 10.59
N ILE A 46 4.14 6.15 9.49
CA ILE A 46 5.03 7.32 9.50
C ILE A 46 4.52 8.36 10.49
N ALA A 47 3.23 8.69 10.46
CA ALA A 47 2.61 9.63 11.39
C ALA A 47 2.68 9.16 12.85
N ALA A 48 2.56 7.85 13.11
CA ALA A 48 2.67 7.25 14.43
C ALA A 48 4.12 7.27 14.95
N LEU A 49 5.10 6.97 14.11
CA LEU A 49 6.53 7.08 14.45
C LEU A 49 6.90 8.54 14.74
N ASN A 50 6.40 9.47 13.93
CA ASN A 50 6.58 10.91 14.15
C ASN A 50 5.84 11.42 15.40
N SER A 51 4.64 10.91 15.71
CA SER A 51 3.90 11.33 16.90
C SER A 51 4.50 10.77 18.19
N ARG A 52 5.10 9.57 18.13
CA ARG A 52 5.92 9.01 19.22
C ARG A 52 7.15 9.88 19.49
N CYS A 53 7.78 10.44 18.46
CA CYS A 53 8.83 11.45 18.63
C CYS A 53 8.26 12.75 19.22
N ARG A 54 7.14 13.28 18.70
CA ARG A 54 6.54 14.54 19.18
C ARG A 54 6.01 14.52 20.61
N ILE A 55 5.53 13.38 21.13
CA ILE A 55 5.09 13.28 22.54
C ILE A 55 6.29 13.40 23.48
N ASN A 56 7.49 13.04 23.03
CA ASN A 56 8.72 13.13 23.83
C ASN A 56 9.36 14.55 23.82
N GLU A 57 8.85 15.50 23.02
CA GLU A 57 9.42 16.83 22.78
C GLU A 57 8.48 18.01 23.16
N ARG A 58 7.76 17.93 24.27
CA ARG A 58 7.26 19.16 24.94
C ARG A 58 8.34 19.60 25.94
N PRO A 59 9.17 20.61 25.62
CA PRO A 59 8.66 21.97 25.43
C PRO A 59 9.20 22.73 24.20
N GLN A 60 8.33 23.59 23.66
CA GLN A 60 8.61 24.87 23.01
C GLN A 60 9.67 24.93 21.89
N TYR A 61 9.20 24.77 20.65
CA TYR A 61 9.47 25.63 19.47
C TYR A 61 10.82 26.39 19.47
N ILE A 62 11.68 26.10 18.49
CA ILE A 62 12.94 26.78 18.10
C ILE A 62 14.21 26.09 18.62
N GLU A 63 14.80 25.18 17.82
CA GLU A 63 16.24 25.24 17.46
C GLU A 63 16.71 24.10 16.53
N ILE A 64 16.11 22.92 16.52
CA ILE A 64 16.78 21.74 15.95
C ILE A 64 16.02 21.15 14.75
N MET A 65 15.74 21.99 13.76
CA MET A 65 15.36 21.50 12.42
C MET A 65 16.60 21.02 11.61
N SER A 66 17.79 20.91 12.22
CA SER A 66 19.05 20.67 11.49
C SER A 66 19.85 19.41 11.84
N ASN A 67 19.63 18.70 12.96
CA ASN A 67 20.57 17.65 13.42
C ASN A 67 20.01 16.24 13.67
N PHE A 68 18.75 15.94 13.34
CA PHE A 68 18.15 14.63 13.67
C PHE A 68 17.49 13.94 12.47
N VAL A 69 18.15 13.99 11.32
CA VAL A 69 17.97 13.01 10.22
C VAL A 69 18.90 11.79 10.45
N GLU A 70 19.79 11.82 11.45
CA GLU A 70 20.88 10.83 11.60
C GLU A 70 20.84 9.96 12.87
N GLN A 71 19.79 10.02 13.70
CA GLN A 71 19.74 9.21 14.93
C GLN A 71 18.36 8.67 15.35
N CYS A 72 17.51 8.33 14.38
CA CYS A 72 16.45 7.33 14.54
C CYS A 72 16.62 6.21 13.52
#